data_AF-A0A9N9VK10-F1
#
_entry.id   AF-A0A9N9VK10-F1
#
_cell.length_a   1.000
_cell.length_b   1.000
_cell.length_c   1.000
_cell.angle_alpha   90.00
_cell.angle_beta   90.00
_cell.angle_gamma   90.00
#
_symmetry.space_group_name_H-M   'P 1'
#
loop_
_entity.id
_entity.type
_entity.pdbx_description
1 polymer ?
#
loop_
_entity_poly.entity_id
_entity_poly.type
_entity_poly.pdbx_seq_one_letter_code
_entity_poly.pdbx_strand_id
1 'polypeptide(L)'
;MVTLMPSPDRLNKVCYDSVDENYTRRTLFLLSTTDSLADIIGPHTKFITESGTEPIRNTDFPAGASKKREILAQLYAEAFGTAPITPERITFCRLLNGLGSHDISLMRDCIGVPKSIGGVSVGDKFYSAILNYENKDGKFPVTFEMGFDSVPNFDAHFTVYGDTKRVTIKYDSPYIRGLPTVVEVEEVTETGEVQSRQIISSEDAYASEL
;
A
#
# COMPACT_ATOMS: atom_id res chain seq x y z
N MET A 1 13.21 3.70 -17.50
CA MET A 1 14.01 4.50 -16.56
C MET A 1 13.11 4.76 -15.37
N VAL A 2 13.20 3.89 -14.38
CA VAL A 2 12.46 3.99 -13.12
C VAL A 2 13.07 5.17 -12.39
N THR A 3 12.34 6.28 -12.32
CA THR A 3 12.75 7.41 -11.50
C THR A 3 12.52 6.98 -10.06
N LEU A 4 13.60 6.77 -9.35
CA LEU A 4 13.63 6.50 -7.91
C LEU A 4 13.02 7.70 -7.17
N MET A 5 12.31 7.37 -6.09
CA MET A 5 11.57 8.24 -5.18
C MET A 5 12.27 9.58 -4.86
N PRO A 6 11.52 10.64 -4.51
CA PRO A 6 12.08 11.73 -3.72
C PRO A 6 12.71 11.19 -2.42
N SER A 7 13.64 11.94 -1.83
CA SER A 7 14.47 11.44 -0.73
C SER A 7 13.62 10.86 0.42
N PRO A 8 14.10 9.80 1.10
CA PRO A 8 13.43 9.15 2.24
C PRO A 8 12.91 10.11 3.32
N ASP A 9 13.42 11.34 3.38
CA ASP A 9 13.17 12.32 4.44
C ASP A 9 11.73 12.88 4.49
N ARG A 10 10.94 12.82 3.41
CA ARG A 10 9.64 13.51 3.35
C ARG A 10 8.45 12.70 3.88
N LEU A 11 8.30 11.44 3.46
CA LEU A 11 7.31 10.52 4.07
C LEU A 11 7.69 10.16 5.52
N ASN A 12 8.99 10.14 5.82
CA ASN A 12 9.48 10.06 7.19
C ASN A 12 8.90 11.18 8.05
N LYS A 13 8.77 12.42 7.57
CA LYS A 13 8.32 13.52 8.41
C LYS A 13 6.88 13.35 8.94
N VAL A 14 5.96 12.84 8.14
CA VAL A 14 4.56 12.61 8.54
C VAL A 14 4.43 11.44 9.53
N CYS A 15 5.19 10.35 9.32
CA CYS A 15 5.23 9.24 10.27
C CYS A 15 5.99 9.61 11.56
N TYR A 16 7.05 10.43 11.48
CA TYR A 16 7.88 10.84 12.61
C TYR A 16 7.24 11.92 13.49
N ASP A 17 6.58 12.92 12.91
CA ASP A 17 5.93 14.01 13.68
C ASP A 17 4.68 13.51 14.44
N SER A 18 4.16 12.32 14.07
CA SER A 18 3.03 11.65 14.71
C SER A 18 3.41 10.85 15.98
N VAL A 19 4.71 10.65 16.20
CA VAL A 19 5.30 9.88 17.29
C VAL A 19 6.27 10.79 18.04
N ASP A 20 5.77 11.46 19.09
CA ASP A 20 6.45 12.18 20.19
C ASP A 20 7.97 12.48 19.99
N GLU A 21 8.37 13.74 20.09
CA GLU A 21 9.74 14.27 19.83
C GLU A 21 10.89 13.48 20.48
N ASN A 22 10.62 12.66 21.50
CA ASN A 22 11.60 11.78 22.15
C ASN A 22 11.82 10.40 21.48
N TYR A 23 11.11 10.06 20.40
CA TYR A 23 11.13 8.75 19.75
C TYR A 23 11.68 8.76 18.30
N THR A 24 12.49 9.75 17.96
CA THR A 24 12.90 10.11 16.59
C THR A 24 13.90 9.15 15.90
N ARG A 25 14.06 7.89 16.32
CA ARG A 25 15.01 6.94 15.67
C ARG A 25 14.69 5.45 15.80
N ARG A 26 13.42 5.06 15.93
CA ARG A 26 13.10 3.63 16.00
C ARG A 26 11.88 3.31 15.13
N THR A 27 12.11 2.40 14.18
CA THR A 27 11.14 1.44 13.63
C THR A 27 9.95 1.26 14.57
N LEU A 28 8.72 1.18 14.05
CA LEU A 28 7.53 0.85 14.82
C LEU A 28 7.77 -0.51 15.54
N PHE A 29 8.36 -0.48 16.73
CA PHE A 29 8.60 -1.67 17.56
C PHE A 29 7.37 -1.84 18.46
N LEU A 30 6.24 -2.14 17.84
CA LEU A 30 5.19 -2.84 18.55
C LEU A 30 5.59 -4.31 18.58
N LEU A 31 5.42 -4.96 19.72
CA LEU A 31 5.51 -6.42 19.85
C LEU A 31 4.38 -7.01 19.01
N SER A 32 4.56 -7.06 17.68
CA SER A 32 3.49 -7.48 16.80
C SER A 32 3.33 -8.98 16.83
N THR A 33 2.10 -9.41 17.09
CA THR A 33 1.73 -10.84 17.04
C THR A 33 1.19 -11.22 15.68
N THR A 34 0.60 -10.26 14.96
CA THR A 34 0.17 -10.35 13.57
C THR A 34 -0.07 -8.94 13.04
N ASP A 35 0.24 -8.66 11.78
CA ASP A 35 -0.12 -7.40 11.12
C ASP A 35 -1.00 -7.66 9.90
N SER A 36 -1.72 -6.66 9.43
CA SER A 36 -2.63 -6.80 8.29
C SER A 36 -2.54 -5.61 7.35
N LEU A 37 -2.51 -5.89 6.05
CA LEU A 37 -2.65 -4.92 4.98
C LEU A 37 -3.78 -5.35 4.06
N ALA A 38 -4.67 -4.42 3.75
CA ALA A 38 -5.69 -4.60 2.71
C ALA A 38 -5.66 -3.42 1.74
N ASP A 39 -5.81 -3.73 0.44
CA ASP A 39 -6.06 -2.77 -0.64
C ASP A 39 -7.19 -3.31 -1.53
N ILE A 40 -8.43 -3.04 -1.13
CA ILE A 40 -9.65 -3.47 -1.83
C ILE A 40 -10.32 -2.24 -2.42
N ILE A 41 -10.38 -2.19 -3.74
CA ILE A 41 -10.75 -0.96 -4.43
C ILE A 41 -11.94 -1.12 -5.37
N GLY A 42 -12.73 -0.05 -5.37
CA GLY A 42 -13.84 0.14 -6.28
C GLY A 42 -13.47 0.54 -7.69
N PRO A 43 -14.46 0.65 -8.58
CA PRO A 43 -14.26 1.06 -9.97
C PRO A 43 -13.70 2.48 -10.10
N HIS A 44 -12.47 2.61 -10.61
CA HIS A 44 -11.75 3.88 -10.83
C HIS A 44 -12.56 4.96 -11.57
N THR A 45 -13.37 4.55 -12.55
CA THR A 45 -14.16 5.50 -13.35
C THR A 45 -15.12 6.30 -12.50
N LYS A 46 -15.70 5.71 -11.45
CA LYS A 46 -16.57 6.44 -10.53
C LYS A 46 -15.79 7.51 -9.77
N PHE A 47 -14.63 7.18 -9.20
CA PHE A 47 -13.78 8.16 -8.53
C PHE A 47 -13.43 9.33 -9.45
N ILE A 48 -13.04 9.06 -10.71
CA ILE A 48 -12.64 10.11 -11.65
C ILE A 48 -13.84 10.97 -12.07
N THR A 49 -14.94 10.36 -12.49
CA THR A 49 -16.12 11.09 -13.00
C THR A 49 -16.85 11.86 -11.89
N GLU A 50 -16.85 11.35 -10.66
CA GLU A 50 -17.53 11.97 -9.53
C GLU A 50 -16.59 12.81 -8.64
N SER A 51 -15.29 12.92 -8.99
CA SER A 51 -14.29 13.71 -8.26
C SER A 51 -14.54 15.22 -8.23
N GLY A 52 -15.50 15.73 -9.03
CA GLY A 52 -15.68 17.16 -9.25
C GLY A 52 -14.54 17.83 -10.03
N THR A 53 -13.61 17.04 -10.59
CA THR A 53 -12.57 17.51 -11.51
C THR A 53 -13.00 17.25 -12.96
N GLU A 54 -12.53 18.09 -13.88
CA GLU A 54 -12.75 17.93 -15.33
C GLU A 54 -11.49 17.36 -15.99
N PRO A 55 -11.29 16.02 -15.99
CA PRO A 55 -10.09 15.40 -16.52
C PRO A 55 -10.00 15.57 -18.04
N ILE A 56 -8.94 16.24 -18.50
CA ILE A 56 -8.66 16.40 -19.93
C ILE A 56 -8.15 15.08 -20.50
N ARG A 57 -8.88 14.52 -21.46
CA ARG A 57 -8.46 13.34 -22.23
C ARG A 57 -7.84 13.79 -23.55
N ASN A 58 -6.53 14.01 -23.52
CA ASN A 58 -5.75 14.34 -24.70
C ASN A 58 -5.83 13.21 -25.75
N THR A 59 -5.81 13.58 -27.03
CA THR A 59 -5.86 12.63 -28.17
C THR A 59 -4.72 12.84 -29.17
N ASP A 60 -3.82 13.77 -28.88
CA ASP A 60 -2.68 14.23 -29.68
C ASP A 60 -1.43 13.35 -29.49
N PHE A 61 -1.60 12.04 -29.29
CA PHE A 61 -0.48 11.13 -29.13
C PHE A 61 0.23 10.88 -30.47
N PRO A 62 1.58 10.87 -30.52
CA PRO A 62 2.32 10.60 -31.74
C PRO A 62 2.04 9.19 -32.28
N ALA A 63 2.05 9.04 -33.60
CA ALA A 63 1.93 7.75 -34.25
C ALA A 63 3.05 6.80 -33.74
N GLY A 64 2.65 5.67 -33.16
CA GLY A 64 3.57 4.72 -32.54
C GLY A 64 3.79 4.90 -31.03
N ALA A 65 3.07 5.78 -30.34
CA ALA A 65 3.09 5.86 -28.87
C ALA A 65 2.79 4.50 -28.19
N SER A 66 1.98 3.65 -28.85
CA SER A 66 1.66 2.30 -28.40
C SER A 66 2.81 1.29 -28.56
N LYS A 67 3.88 1.63 -29.30
CA LYS A 67 5.03 0.74 -29.53
C LYS A 67 5.75 0.39 -28.22
N LYS A 68 5.69 1.26 -27.21
CA LYS A 68 6.14 0.95 -25.84
C LYS A 68 5.43 -0.25 -25.21
N ARG A 69 4.24 -0.62 -25.68
CA ARG A 69 3.52 -1.83 -25.22
C ARG A 69 4.18 -3.13 -25.67
N GLU A 70 5.03 -3.09 -26.70
CA GLU A 70 5.81 -4.26 -27.16
C GLU A 70 6.80 -4.74 -26.09
N ILE A 71 7.29 -3.83 -25.23
CA ILE A 71 8.19 -4.14 -24.11
C ILE A 71 7.47 -4.93 -23.01
N LEU A 72 6.14 -4.79 -22.87
CA LEU A 72 5.39 -5.48 -21.81
C LEU A 72 5.49 -7.00 -21.93
N ALA A 73 5.52 -7.54 -23.16
CA ALA A 73 5.70 -8.97 -23.36
C ALA A 73 7.05 -9.46 -22.84
N GLN A 74 8.11 -8.66 -23.01
CA GLN A 74 9.45 -8.97 -22.50
C GLN A 74 9.47 -8.89 -20.96
N LEU A 75 8.83 -7.88 -20.37
CA LEU A 75 8.72 -7.75 -18.91
C LEU A 75 7.93 -8.90 -18.27
N TYR A 76 6.86 -9.37 -18.91
CA TYR A 76 6.15 -10.56 -18.44
C TYR A 76 7.01 -11.82 -18.55
N ALA A 77 7.77 -11.98 -19.63
CA ALA A 77 8.70 -13.10 -19.77
C ALA A 77 9.79 -13.08 -18.70
N GLU A 78 10.30 -11.89 -18.35
CA GLU A 78 11.25 -11.72 -17.25
C GLU A 78 10.61 -12.07 -15.89
N ALA A 79 9.43 -11.53 -15.60
CA ALA A 79 8.75 -11.73 -14.32
C ALA A 79 8.34 -13.19 -14.06
N PHE A 80 7.91 -13.91 -15.11
CA PHE A 80 7.44 -15.30 -15.00
C PHE A 80 8.51 -16.35 -15.36
N GLY A 81 9.66 -15.93 -15.91
CA GLY A 81 10.74 -16.83 -16.31
C GLY A 81 10.27 -17.88 -17.31
N THR A 82 10.38 -19.16 -16.94
CA THR A 82 9.94 -20.30 -17.78
C THR A 82 8.45 -20.61 -17.67
N ALA A 83 7.74 -19.96 -16.76
CA ALA A 83 6.36 -20.26 -16.48
C ALA A 83 5.45 -19.65 -17.59
N PRO A 84 4.34 -20.31 -17.96
CA PRO A 84 3.48 -19.84 -19.05
C PRO A 84 2.86 -18.48 -18.75
N ILE A 85 2.86 -17.56 -19.72
CA ILE A 85 2.23 -16.24 -19.59
C ILE A 85 0.74 -16.40 -19.94
N THR A 86 -0.09 -16.66 -18.94
CA THR A 86 -1.55 -16.78 -19.11
C THR A 86 -2.25 -15.43 -18.88
N PRO A 87 -3.49 -15.24 -19.38
CA PRO A 87 -4.26 -14.03 -19.12
C PRO A 87 -4.41 -13.72 -17.63
N GLU A 88 -4.61 -14.73 -16.79
CA GLU A 88 -4.76 -14.60 -15.34
C GLU A 88 -3.48 -14.06 -14.69
N ARG A 89 -2.32 -14.54 -15.15
CA ARG A 89 -1.00 -14.06 -14.70
C ARG A 89 -0.72 -12.63 -15.15
N ILE A 90 -1.12 -12.27 -16.37
CA ILE A 90 -1.04 -10.88 -16.85
C ILE A 90 -1.91 -9.98 -15.97
N THR A 91 -3.14 -10.39 -15.67
CA THR A 91 -4.04 -9.66 -14.77
C THR A 91 -3.41 -9.51 -13.39
N PHE A 92 -3.00 -10.62 -12.75
CA PHE A 92 -2.32 -10.58 -11.46
C PHE A 92 -1.12 -9.64 -11.44
N CYS A 93 -0.24 -9.72 -12.45
CA CYS A 93 0.94 -8.87 -12.57
C CYS A 93 0.57 -7.39 -12.72
N ARG A 94 -0.49 -7.07 -13.46
CA ARG A 94 -0.99 -5.69 -13.59
C ARG A 94 -1.57 -5.16 -12.30
N LEU A 95 -2.31 -5.98 -11.56
CA LEU A 95 -2.88 -5.58 -10.28
C LEU A 95 -1.78 -5.36 -9.25
N LEU A 96 -0.84 -6.30 -9.13
CA LEU A 96 0.27 -6.18 -8.20
C LEU A 96 1.16 -4.95 -8.47
N ASN A 97 1.34 -4.56 -9.74
CA ASN A 97 2.11 -3.36 -10.11
C ASN A 97 1.30 -2.06 -10.10
N GLY A 98 -0.03 -2.14 -10.09
CA GLY A 98 -0.92 -0.96 -10.11
C GLY A 98 -1.47 -0.59 -8.75
N LEU A 99 -1.55 -1.56 -7.83
CA LEU A 99 -2.10 -1.44 -6.48
C LEU A 99 -1.05 -1.87 -5.46
N GLY A 100 -0.75 -3.18 -5.44
CA GLY A 100 0.10 -3.78 -4.40
C GLY A 100 1.55 -3.27 -4.34
N SER A 101 2.06 -2.54 -5.34
CA SER A 101 3.41 -1.97 -5.30
C SER A 101 3.55 -0.86 -4.25
N HIS A 102 2.49 -0.09 -4.03
CA HIS A 102 2.44 0.97 -3.03
C HIS A 102 2.46 0.34 -1.64
N ASP A 103 1.58 -0.63 -1.42
CA ASP A 103 1.47 -1.41 -0.19
C ASP A 103 2.77 -2.12 0.20
N ILE A 104 3.42 -2.78 -0.76
CA ILE A 104 4.69 -3.46 -0.53
C ILE A 104 5.79 -2.47 -0.15
N SER A 105 5.77 -1.27 -0.74
CA SER A 105 6.74 -0.21 -0.40
C SER A 105 6.48 0.32 1.01
N LEU A 106 5.22 0.61 1.35
CA LEU A 106 4.80 1.00 2.69
C LEU A 106 5.22 -0.05 3.74
N MET A 107 4.92 -1.32 3.51
CA MET A 107 5.34 -2.41 4.41
C MET A 107 6.86 -2.49 4.54
N ARG A 108 7.60 -2.29 3.44
CA ARG A 108 9.08 -2.30 3.47
C ARG A 108 9.64 -1.18 4.33
N ASP A 109 9.04 -0.01 4.27
CA ASP A 109 9.48 1.14 5.04
C ASP A 109 9.06 1.04 6.51
N CYS A 110 7.85 0.54 6.80
CA CYS A 110 7.34 0.43 8.16
C CYS A 110 7.94 -0.74 8.95
N ILE A 111 7.96 -1.93 8.36
CA ILE A 111 8.26 -3.20 9.06
C ILE A 111 9.40 -4.01 8.40
N GLY A 112 10.01 -3.49 7.33
CA GLY A 112 11.17 -4.08 6.68
C GLY A 112 10.82 -5.10 5.59
N VAL A 113 11.79 -5.97 5.25
CA VAL A 113 11.62 -6.95 4.17
C VAL A 113 11.15 -8.30 4.73
N PRO A 114 10.13 -8.94 4.14
CA PRO A 114 9.68 -10.26 4.58
C PRO A 114 10.79 -11.31 4.40
N LYS A 115 10.87 -12.26 5.32
CA LYS A 115 11.85 -13.37 5.30
C LYS A 115 11.41 -14.51 4.39
N SER A 116 10.10 -14.73 4.27
CA SER A 116 9.53 -15.75 3.40
C SER A 116 8.05 -15.47 3.13
N ILE A 117 7.48 -16.19 2.17
CA ILE A 117 6.04 -16.20 1.90
C ILE A 117 5.49 -17.50 2.53
N GLY A 118 4.56 -17.37 3.48
CA GLY A 118 3.90 -18.49 4.14
C GLY A 118 2.81 -19.15 3.29
N GLY A 119 2.21 -18.39 2.38
CA GLY A 119 1.22 -18.89 1.43
C GLY A 119 0.69 -17.77 0.54
N VAL A 120 0.16 -18.14 -0.62
CA VAL A 120 -0.51 -17.23 -1.55
C VAL A 120 -1.80 -17.88 -2.01
N SER A 121 -2.89 -17.11 -1.99
CA SER A 121 -4.16 -17.46 -2.59
C SER A 121 -4.44 -16.52 -3.76
N VAL A 122 -4.79 -17.10 -4.91
CA VAL A 122 -5.08 -16.38 -6.14
C VAL A 122 -6.53 -16.67 -6.52
N GLY A 123 -7.41 -15.71 -6.26
CA GLY A 123 -8.80 -15.71 -6.74
C GLY A 123 -8.93 -14.93 -8.05
N ASP A 124 -10.16 -14.85 -8.57
CA ASP A 124 -10.45 -14.10 -9.81
C ASP A 124 -10.12 -12.60 -9.65
N LYS A 125 -10.63 -11.99 -8.57
CA LYS A 125 -10.50 -10.55 -8.29
C LYS A 125 -9.86 -10.22 -6.95
N PHE A 126 -9.59 -11.24 -6.15
CA PHE A 126 -9.05 -11.11 -4.80
C PHE A 126 -7.83 -12.00 -4.66
N TYR A 127 -6.78 -11.43 -4.08
CA TYR A 127 -5.48 -12.05 -3.92
C TYR A 127 -5.10 -11.87 -2.47
N SER A 128 -4.56 -12.92 -1.86
CA SER A 128 -4.04 -12.82 -0.51
C SER A 128 -2.72 -13.56 -0.35
N ALA A 129 -1.90 -13.07 0.56
CA ALA A 129 -0.64 -13.71 0.92
C ALA A 129 -0.41 -13.61 2.42
N ILE A 130 0.28 -14.61 2.96
CA ILE A 130 0.87 -14.52 4.29
C ILE A 130 2.36 -14.28 4.10
N LEU A 131 2.84 -13.15 4.60
CA LEU A 131 4.24 -12.76 4.55
C LEU A 131 4.84 -12.96 5.94
N ASN A 132 5.91 -13.74 6.03
CA ASN A 132 6.56 -14.03 7.31
C ASN A 132 7.67 -13.01 7.56
N TYR A 133 7.57 -12.29 8.67
CA TYR A 133 8.57 -11.32 9.12
C TYR A 133 9.29 -11.81 10.38
N GLU A 134 10.40 -11.15 10.68
CA GLU A 134 11.19 -11.41 11.86
C GLU A 134 11.84 -10.11 12.33
N ASN A 135 11.68 -9.81 13.62
CA ASN A 135 12.34 -8.71 14.30
C ASN A 135 13.13 -9.24 15.52
N LYS A 136 13.63 -8.34 16.35
CA LYS A 136 14.39 -8.67 17.57
C LYS A 136 13.59 -9.48 18.61
N ASP A 137 12.26 -9.37 18.58
CA ASP A 137 11.36 -9.92 19.59
C ASP A 137 10.74 -11.26 19.13
N GLY A 138 10.79 -11.56 17.83
CA GLY A 138 10.38 -12.86 17.29
C GLY A 138 9.94 -12.82 15.83
N LYS A 139 9.28 -13.91 15.44
CA LYS A 139 8.65 -14.05 14.12
C LYS A 139 7.18 -13.68 14.21
N PHE A 140 6.70 -12.98 13.20
CA PHE A 140 5.30 -12.58 13.09
C PHE A 140 4.82 -12.66 11.64
N PRO A 141 3.59 -13.13 11.39
CA PRO A 141 2.98 -13.11 10.08
C PRO A 141 2.32 -11.77 9.78
N VAL A 142 2.27 -11.43 8.50
CA VAL A 142 1.50 -10.30 7.98
C VAL A 142 0.56 -10.80 6.89
N THR A 143 -0.73 -10.55 7.04
CA THR A 143 -1.71 -10.82 5.99
C THR A 143 -1.71 -9.67 5.00
N PHE A 144 -1.48 -9.99 3.73
CA PHE A 144 -1.59 -9.05 2.63
C PHE A 144 -2.79 -9.44 1.80
N GLU A 145 -3.72 -8.51 1.59
CA GLU A 145 -4.93 -8.71 0.81
C GLU A 145 -5.06 -7.59 -0.22
N MET A 146 -5.42 -7.96 -1.45
CA MET A 146 -5.63 -7.01 -2.53
C MET A 146 -6.81 -7.48 -3.37
N GLY A 147 -7.65 -6.54 -3.84
CA GLY A 147 -8.69 -6.93 -4.78
C GLY A 147 -9.52 -5.81 -5.36
N PHE A 148 -10.44 -6.22 -6.24
CA PHE A 148 -11.41 -5.33 -6.87
C PHE A 148 -12.82 -5.79 -6.59
N ASP A 149 -13.64 -4.86 -6.10
CA ASP A 149 -15.06 -5.06 -5.95
C ASP A 149 -15.86 -4.03 -6.76
N SER A 150 -17.16 -3.94 -6.49
CA SER A 150 -18.06 -2.99 -7.15
C SER A 150 -18.49 -1.86 -6.22
N VAL A 151 -17.98 -1.82 -4.99
CA VAL A 151 -18.25 -0.77 -4.02
C VAL A 151 -17.35 0.40 -4.36
N PRO A 152 -17.88 1.62 -4.55
CA PRO A 152 -17.06 2.80 -4.85
C PRO A 152 -16.37 3.32 -3.57
N ASN A 153 -15.57 2.46 -2.95
CA ASN A 153 -14.74 2.75 -1.80
C ASN A 153 -13.29 2.38 -2.11
N PHE A 154 -12.36 3.12 -1.54
CA PHE A 154 -10.94 2.82 -1.62
C PHE A 154 -10.53 2.33 -0.23
N ASP A 155 -10.68 1.03 0.01
CA ASP A 155 -10.36 0.42 1.31
C ASP A 155 -8.89 0.01 1.32
N ALA A 156 -8.03 1.00 1.57
CA ALA A 156 -6.60 0.79 1.66
C ALA A 156 -6.08 1.16 3.05
N HIS A 157 -5.59 0.14 3.77
CA HIS A 157 -5.09 0.31 5.12
C HIS A 157 -4.01 -0.70 5.50
N PHE A 158 -3.12 -0.28 6.39
CA PHE A 158 -2.12 -1.11 7.03
C PHE A 158 -2.22 -0.98 8.55
N THR A 159 -2.44 -2.10 9.24
CA THR A 159 -2.58 -2.15 10.69
C THR A 159 -1.50 -3.01 11.33
N VAL A 160 -0.84 -2.42 12.33
CA VAL A 160 0.11 -3.10 13.20
C VAL A 160 -0.54 -3.37 14.55
N TYR A 161 -0.49 -4.61 15.02
CA TYR A 161 -1.13 -5.03 16.28
C TYR A 161 -0.09 -5.38 17.35
N GLY A 162 0.12 -4.48 18.30
CA GLY A 162 0.83 -4.76 19.54
C GLY A 162 -0.09 -5.22 20.67
N ASP A 163 0.52 -5.69 21.76
CA ASP A 163 -0.18 -6.22 22.95
C ASP A 163 -1.17 -5.22 23.57
N THR A 164 -0.75 -3.97 23.76
CA THR A 164 -1.56 -2.90 24.37
C THR A 164 -1.86 -1.74 23.42
N LYS A 165 -1.44 -1.86 22.15
CA LYS A 165 -1.47 -0.74 21.20
C LYS A 165 -1.64 -1.22 19.78
N ARG A 166 -2.53 -0.57 19.05
CA ARG A 166 -2.78 -0.76 17.62
C ARG A 166 -2.55 0.54 16.89
N VAL A 167 -1.91 0.45 15.73
CA VAL A 167 -1.72 1.58 14.81
C VAL A 167 -2.24 1.19 13.44
N THR A 168 -3.14 1.99 12.89
CA THR A 168 -3.71 1.78 11.55
C THR A 168 -3.40 3.00 10.68
N ILE A 169 -2.74 2.79 9.56
CA ILE A 169 -2.55 3.79 8.51
C ILE A 169 -3.62 3.55 7.46
N LYS A 170 -4.44 4.57 7.18
CA LYS A 170 -5.46 4.56 6.12
C LYS A 170 -5.10 5.59 5.06
N TYR A 171 -5.14 5.18 3.81
CA TYR A 171 -4.92 6.04 2.65
C TYR A 171 -6.06 5.83 1.66
N ASP A 172 -6.34 6.87 0.88
CA ASP A 172 -7.52 6.94 0.03
C ASP A 172 -7.11 7.13 -1.43
N SER A 173 -8.07 7.07 -2.34
CA SER A 173 -7.91 7.02 -3.78
C SER A 173 -6.88 8.01 -4.34
N PRO A 174 -5.87 7.54 -5.10
CA PRO A 174 -4.92 8.41 -5.81
C PRO A 174 -5.59 9.25 -6.92
N TYR A 175 -6.85 8.94 -7.24
CA TYR A 175 -7.59 9.61 -8.30
C TYR A 175 -8.20 10.94 -7.87
N ILE A 176 -8.24 11.22 -6.57
CA ILE A 176 -8.76 12.47 -6.01
C ILE A 176 -7.61 13.15 -5.27
N ARG A 177 -7.21 14.33 -5.75
CA ARG A 177 -6.10 15.08 -5.16
C ARG A 177 -6.46 15.61 -3.77
N GLY A 178 -5.50 15.52 -2.85
CA GLY A 178 -5.60 16.14 -1.54
C GLY A 178 -6.44 15.34 -0.53
N LEU A 179 -6.68 14.05 -0.80
CA LEU A 179 -7.27 13.18 0.20
C LEU A 179 -6.23 12.90 1.31
N PRO A 180 -6.62 13.02 2.59
CA PRO A 180 -5.68 12.89 3.68
C PRO A 180 -5.31 11.42 3.91
N THR A 181 -4.07 11.19 4.33
CA THR A 181 -3.71 9.94 5.00
C THR A 181 -4.04 10.08 6.49
N VAL A 182 -4.73 9.09 7.05
CA VAL A 182 -5.15 9.07 8.45
C VAL A 182 -4.39 7.98 9.19
N VAL A 183 -3.72 8.35 10.27
CA VAL A 183 -3.11 7.40 11.22
C VAL A 183 -3.98 7.34 12.46
N GLU A 184 -4.59 6.19 12.69
CA GLU A 184 -5.39 5.90 13.88
C GLU A 184 -4.53 5.13 14.89
N VAL A 185 -4.53 5.58 16.14
CA VAL A 185 -3.81 4.93 17.23
C VAL A 185 -4.80 4.62 18.34
N GLU A 186 -4.94 3.34 18.65
CA GLU A 186 -5.73 2.84 19.77
C GLU A 186 -4.78 2.23 20.80
N GLU A 187 -4.83 2.65 22.06
CA GLU A 187 -3.96 2.13 23.11
C GLU A 187 -4.67 1.98 24.46
N VAL A 188 -4.22 1.00 25.24
CA VAL A 188 -4.62 0.81 26.64
C VAL A 188 -3.57 1.48 27.52
N THR A 189 -3.99 2.46 28.32
CA THR A 189 -3.12 3.17 29.25
C THR A 189 -2.68 2.28 30.41
N GLU A 190 -1.69 2.75 31.18
CA GLU A 190 -1.26 2.07 32.43
C GLU A 190 -2.39 1.93 33.45
N THR A 191 -3.40 2.81 33.40
CA THR A 191 -4.60 2.76 34.25
C THR A 191 -5.68 1.80 33.73
N GLY A 192 -5.47 1.19 32.55
CA GLY A 192 -6.41 0.27 31.91
C GLY A 192 -7.50 0.96 31.07
N GLU A 193 -7.40 2.27 30.85
CA GLU A 193 -8.35 3.03 30.04
C GLU A 193 -7.99 2.90 28.56
N VAL A 194 -9.00 2.84 27.69
CA VAL A 194 -8.79 2.84 26.23
C VAL A 194 -8.75 4.28 25.74
N GLN A 195 -7.68 4.65 25.04
CA GLN A 195 -7.55 5.92 24.35
C GLN A 195 -7.46 5.69 22.84
N SER A 196 -8.12 6.56 22.07
CA SER A 196 -8.03 6.60 20.61
C SER A 196 -7.68 8.01 20.16
N ARG A 197 -6.72 8.11 19.25
CA ARG A 197 -6.37 9.37 18.57
C ARG A 197 -6.23 9.15 17.07
N GLN A 198 -6.53 10.20 16.32
CA GLN A 198 -6.32 10.25 14.88
C GLN A 198 -5.36 11.38 14.54
N ILE A 199 -4.41 11.08 13.67
CA ILE A 199 -3.45 12.03 13.13
C ILE A 199 -3.72 12.09 11.64
N ILE A 200 -4.06 13.28 11.16
CA ILE A 200 -4.51 13.50 9.79
C ILE A 200 -3.40 14.27 9.09
N SER A 201 -2.82 13.66 8.05
CA SER A 201 -1.89 14.34 7.16
C SER A 201 -2.65 15.29 6.25
N SER A 202 -2.19 16.54 6.17
CA SER A 202 -2.65 17.49 5.15
C SER A 202 -1.99 17.26 3.78
N GLU A 203 -0.98 16.40 3.73
CA GLU A 203 -0.26 16.06 2.50
C GLU A 203 -0.80 14.78 1.89
N ASP A 204 -0.98 14.80 0.57
CA ASP A 204 -1.42 13.68 -0.26
C ASP A 204 -0.27 12.67 -0.42
N ALA A 205 -0.47 11.45 0.05
CA ALA A 205 0.54 10.40 0.04
C ALA A 205 1.00 10.06 -1.38
N TYR A 206 0.08 9.98 -2.34
CA TYR A 206 0.40 9.65 -3.72
C TYR A 206 1.10 10.80 -4.44
N ALA A 207 0.75 12.05 -4.11
CA ALA A 207 1.51 13.21 -4.61
C ALA A 207 2.95 13.23 -4.09
N SER A 208 3.19 12.65 -2.91
CA SER A 208 4.52 12.57 -2.28
C SER A 208 5.38 11.43 -2.83
N GLU A 209 4.78 10.47 -3.54
CA GLU A 209 5.48 9.39 -4.24
C GLU A 209 6.02 9.79 -5.63
N LEU A 210 5.47 10.85 -6.24
CA LEU A 210 5.79 11.34 -7.59
C LEU A 210 6.92 12.37 -7.61
#